data_AF-A0A3B9HA46-F1
#
_entry.id   AF-A0A3B9HA46-F1
#
_cell.length_a   1.000
_cell.length_b   1.000
_cell.length_c   1.000
_cell.angle_alpha   90.00
_cell.angle_beta   90.00
_cell.angle_gamma   90.00
#
_symmetry.space_group_name_H-M   'P 1'
#
loop_
_entity.id
_entity.type
_entity.pdbx_description
1 polymer ?
#
loop_
_entity_poly.entity_id
_entity_poly.type
_entity_poly.pdbx_seq_one_letter_code
_entity_poly.pdbx_strand_id
1 'polypeptide(L)'
;ALKGSKSALFTDSWEIKLNATNKIWTPGFDTVFMNKFGYDIIPFMEEGLDSFPDVRYDYMLLLDEYVTEGFYKPYVRKCKELGAWSRVQCLASPTDVMTTDGLVDIPETESMLNNPNYSLVVSSAACLASKPIVSSETFTCMYGFPATYLRQEQTADLKMVADAMFAQGVNHHVYHGMPYNPKGVDSIDFFATTYFGPGGSLENELGAFNSYMEKVSGHMQKGRSYSDVAVYIPYEDGVMKGAYPPERQRVWVWGEYELRYIFPPEELIGYQPLWINRHYLSRSKLENGKLLIGDAAFSSLYVDVEYMDYRALQKVLELAQQGFPICFKNLPSQPGKLKMEGYQDMVRKIIALPNVSDQWDQVSVQPPIISGDSIPDFWCRVTEDGDYLIFLAQPLAKGLEYPVYSGQSKMERSVFRTLEFNFNGKKEKKNIEFKPYQSVLLKLSSKGEIEEVDIQFVPEDPIVRERMPQRMHF
;
A
#
# COMPACT_ATOMS: atom_id res chain seq x y z
N ALA A 1 -25.26 9.11 -16.22
CA ALA A 1 -24.49 8.33 -15.23
C ALA A 1 -25.06 8.47 -13.81
N LEU A 2 -25.19 9.67 -13.24
CA LEU A 2 -25.43 9.85 -11.79
C LEU A 2 -26.89 9.90 -11.30
N LYS A 3 -27.88 9.44 -12.08
CA LYS A 3 -29.31 9.55 -11.73
C LYS A 3 -29.85 8.40 -10.84
N GLY A 4 -28.98 7.52 -10.34
CA GLY A 4 -29.33 6.30 -9.60
C GLY A 4 -28.70 6.24 -8.21
N SER A 5 -28.29 5.04 -7.78
CA SER A 5 -27.47 4.88 -6.57
C SER A 5 -26.17 5.69 -6.69
N LYS A 6 -25.62 6.08 -5.53
CA LYS A 6 -24.39 6.87 -5.48
C LYS A 6 -23.28 6.14 -6.24
N SER A 7 -22.83 6.75 -7.34
CA SER A 7 -21.77 6.22 -8.20
C SER A 7 -20.42 6.83 -7.81
N ALA A 8 -19.34 6.21 -8.24
CA ALA A 8 -18.01 6.82 -8.17
C ALA A 8 -17.67 7.52 -9.49
N LEU A 9 -16.97 8.65 -9.40
CA LEU A 9 -16.10 9.10 -10.49
C LEU A 9 -14.72 8.50 -10.23
N PHE A 10 -14.07 8.07 -11.30
CA PHE A 10 -12.79 7.39 -11.24
C PHE A 10 -11.70 8.22 -11.89
N THR A 11 -10.53 8.30 -11.26
CA THR A 11 -9.28 8.73 -11.90
C THR A 11 -8.28 7.59 -11.83
N ASP A 12 -7.78 7.22 -13.00
CA ASP A 12 -6.73 6.22 -13.18
C ASP A 12 -5.39 6.72 -12.63
N SER A 13 -4.42 5.81 -12.55
CA SER A 13 -3.04 6.08 -12.14
C SER A 13 -2.33 7.05 -13.09
N TRP A 14 -1.26 7.69 -12.62
CA TRP A 14 -0.53 8.67 -13.42
C TRP A 14 0.52 8.00 -14.31
N GLU A 15 0.42 8.24 -15.61
CA GLU A 15 1.40 7.78 -16.62
C GLU A 15 2.16 8.96 -17.25
N ILE A 16 2.13 10.12 -16.58
CA ILE A 16 2.84 11.33 -17.02
C ILE A 16 4.34 11.07 -16.81
N LYS A 17 5.08 11.11 -17.92
CA LYS A 17 6.53 10.87 -17.95
C LYS A 17 7.27 11.96 -17.18
N LEU A 18 7.45 11.77 -15.87
CA LEU A 18 8.49 12.43 -15.11
C LEU A 18 9.74 11.58 -15.24
N ASN A 19 10.76 12.05 -15.95
CA ASN A 19 12.00 11.29 -16.13
C ASN A 19 13.22 12.19 -16.34
N ALA A 20 14.40 11.62 -16.61
CA ALA A 20 15.64 12.38 -16.81
C ALA A 20 15.49 13.58 -17.76
N THR A 21 14.71 13.40 -18.84
CA THR A 21 14.48 14.43 -19.87
C THR A 21 13.21 15.25 -19.69
N ASN A 22 12.20 14.71 -19.00
CA ASN A 22 10.88 15.34 -18.88
C ASN A 22 10.63 15.74 -17.43
N LYS A 23 10.43 17.04 -17.21
CA LYS A 23 10.03 17.62 -15.93
C LYS A 23 8.73 18.39 -16.12
N ILE A 24 7.89 18.42 -15.09
CA ILE A 24 6.64 19.19 -15.11
C ILE A 24 6.96 20.66 -14.83
N TRP A 25 6.37 21.56 -15.63
CA TRP A 25 6.57 23.00 -15.51
C TRP A 25 5.30 23.76 -15.87
N THR A 26 5.15 24.96 -15.34
CA THR A 26 4.10 25.92 -15.71
C THR A 26 4.66 27.34 -15.61
N PRO A 27 4.17 28.32 -16.40
CA PRO A 27 4.61 29.71 -16.27
C PRO A 27 4.54 30.21 -14.81
N GLY A 28 5.62 30.82 -14.33
CA GLY A 28 5.76 31.33 -12.96
C GLY A 28 6.21 30.30 -11.91
N PHE A 29 6.49 29.05 -12.30
CA PHE A 29 6.99 28.02 -11.38
C PHE A 29 8.29 28.45 -10.70
N ASP A 30 9.25 28.99 -11.45
CA ASP A 30 10.52 29.57 -10.98
C ASP A 30 10.31 30.64 -9.90
N THR A 31 9.35 31.54 -10.12
CA THR A 31 9.05 32.63 -9.19
C THR A 31 8.49 32.08 -7.87
N VAL A 32 7.56 31.13 -7.94
CA VAL A 32 6.99 30.49 -6.75
C VAL A 32 8.06 29.66 -6.03
N PHE A 33 8.90 28.95 -6.78
CA PHE A 33 10.01 28.17 -6.25
C PHE A 33 10.99 29.07 -5.49
N MET A 34 11.45 30.17 -6.10
CA MET A 34 12.34 31.14 -5.47
C MET A 34 11.73 31.71 -4.19
N ASN A 35 10.45 32.08 -4.20
CA ASN A 35 9.76 32.59 -3.01
C ASN A 35 9.66 31.56 -1.88
N LYS A 36 9.50 30.28 -2.23
CA LYS A 36 9.29 29.20 -1.26
C LYS A 36 10.59 28.64 -0.69
N PHE A 37 11.61 28.45 -1.52
CA PHE A 37 12.86 27.80 -1.15
C PHE A 37 14.06 28.74 -1.08
N GLY A 38 13.92 30.00 -1.51
CA GLY A 38 14.94 31.04 -1.33
C GLY A 38 16.11 30.99 -2.31
N TYR A 39 16.02 30.25 -3.41
CA TYR A 39 17.03 30.21 -4.46
C TYR A 39 16.43 29.93 -5.85
N ASP A 40 17.16 30.30 -6.90
CA ASP A 40 16.73 30.12 -8.29
C ASP A 40 16.91 28.66 -8.75
N ILE A 41 15.84 28.06 -9.27
CA ILE A 41 15.85 26.68 -9.79
C ILE A 41 16.42 26.59 -11.22
N ILE A 42 16.40 27.68 -11.99
CA ILE A 42 16.68 27.65 -13.44
C ILE A 42 18.06 27.04 -13.76
N PRO A 43 19.17 27.42 -13.08
CA PRO A 43 20.47 26.81 -13.37
C PRO A 43 20.48 25.29 -13.19
N PHE A 44 19.77 24.78 -12.16
CA PHE A 44 19.69 23.34 -11.89
C PHE A 44 18.82 22.60 -12.91
N MET A 45 17.80 23.26 -13.45
CA MET A 45 16.98 22.69 -14.53
C MET A 45 17.77 22.59 -15.83
N GLU A 46 18.57 23.61 -16.17
CA GLU A 46 19.41 23.64 -17.37
C GLU A 46 20.55 22.61 -17.32
N GLU A 47 21.18 22.43 -16.15
CA GLU A 47 22.23 21.42 -15.94
C GLU A 47 21.69 19.99 -15.77
N GLY A 48 20.39 19.85 -15.55
CA GLY A 48 19.71 18.57 -15.30
C GLY A 48 19.45 18.34 -13.82
N LEU A 49 18.19 18.56 -13.41
CA LEU A 49 17.74 18.52 -12.01
C LEU A 49 18.11 17.23 -11.26
N ASP A 50 18.17 16.10 -11.96
CA ASP A 50 18.45 14.80 -11.32
C ASP A 50 19.87 14.66 -10.79
N SER A 51 20.80 15.53 -11.22
CA SER A 51 22.15 15.65 -10.69
C SER A 51 22.22 16.36 -9.33
N PHE A 52 21.10 16.92 -8.86
CA PHE A 52 21.01 17.72 -7.65
C PHE A 52 19.89 17.20 -6.72
N PRO A 53 20.12 16.08 -5.99
CA PRO A 53 19.12 15.45 -5.12
C PRO A 53 18.35 16.41 -4.21
N ASP A 54 19.06 17.31 -3.54
CA ASP A 54 18.46 18.30 -2.64
C ASP A 54 17.57 19.32 -3.37
N VAL A 55 17.93 19.70 -4.61
CA VAL A 55 17.11 20.62 -5.42
C VAL A 55 15.90 19.88 -6.00
N ARG A 56 16.07 18.61 -6.40
CA ARG A 56 14.96 17.73 -6.80
C ARG A 56 13.96 17.56 -5.66
N TYR A 57 14.44 17.44 -4.42
CA TYR A 57 13.56 17.38 -3.26
C TYR A 57 12.67 18.60 -3.13
N ASP A 58 13.26 19.80 -3.16
CA ASP A 58 12.51 21.06 -3.10
C ASP A 58 11.54 21.18 -4.30
N TYR A 59 11.96 20.75 -5.49
CA TYR A 59 11.11 20.72 -6.69
C TYR A 59 9.89 19.81 -6.52
N MET A 60 10.09 18.59 -6.03
CA MET A 60 9.02 17.63 -5.78
C MET A 60 8.05 18.11 -4.69
N LEU A 61 8.53 18.83 -3.68
CA LEU A 61 7.65 19.46 -2.67
C LEU A 61 6.74 20.54 -3.27
N LEU A 62 7.18 21.27 -4.30
CA LEU A 62 6.31 22.23 -5.00
C LEU A 62 5.35 21.55 -5.97
N LEU A 63 5.81 20.49 -6.66
CA LEU A 63 4.92 19.67 -7.49
C LEU A 63 3.80 19.04 -6.68
N ASP A 64 4.12 18.48 -5.50
CA ASP A 64 3.14 17.91 -4.58
C ASP A 64 2.03 18.91 -4.24
N GLU A 65 2.39 20.16 -3.92
CA GLU A 65 1.43 21.23 -3.65
C GLU A 65 0.58 21.55 -4.89
N TYR A 66 1.20 21.70 -6.06
CA TYR A 66 0.48 22.05 -7.29
C TYR A 66 -0.51 20.97 -7.71
N VAL A 67 -0.12 19.70 -7.63
CA VAL A 67 -0.99 18.58 -8.00
C VAL A 67 -2.08 18.38 -6.93
N THR A 68 -1.75 18.50 -5.66
CA THR A 68 -2.72 18.34 -4.57
C THR A 68 -3.77 19.46 -4.57
N GLU A 69 -3.35 20.73 -4.64
CA GLU A 69 -4.26 21.89 -4.62
C GLU A 69 -4.93 22.14 -5.97
N GLY A 70 -4.23 21.86 -7.08
CA GLY A 70 -4.68 22.15 -8.44
C GLY A 70 -5.50 21.05 -9.10
N PHE A 71 -5.34 19.79 -8.67
CA PHE A 71 -6.05 18.65 -9.24
C PHE A 71 -6.86 17.86 -8.22
N TYR A 72 -6.23 17.22 -7.23
CA TYR A 72 -6.93 16.27 -6.35
C TYR A 72 -7.99 16.93 -5.48
N LYS A 73 -7.70 18.05 -4.80
CA LYS A 73 -8.69 18.78 -4.00
C LYS A 73 -9.86 19.31 -4.85
N PRO A 74 -9.64 19.97 -6.00
CA PRO A 74 -10.71 20.32 -6.93
C PRO A 74 -11.54 19.13 -7.39
N TYR A 75 -10.90 18.00 -7.73
CA TYR A 75 -11.59 16.78 -8.15
C TYR A 75 -12.51 16.22 -7.05
N VAL A 76 -12.00 16.09 -5.82
CA VAL A 76 -12.79 15.64 -4.66
C VAL A 76 -13.96 16.58 -4.39
N ARG A 77 -13.74 17.91 -4.42
CA ARG A 77 -14.82 18.91 -4.30
C ARG A 77 -15.88 18.69 -5.38
N LYS A 78 -15.46 18.44 -6.63
CA LYS A 78 -16.40 18.25 -7.72
C LYS A 78 -17.21 16.96 -7.60
N CYS A 79 -16.59 15.87 -7.17
CA CYS A 79 -17.29 14.62 -6.87
C CYS A 79 -18.39 14.86 -5.81
N LYS A 80 -18.04 15.58 -4.72
CA LYS A 80 -18.99 15.94 -3.67
C LYS A 80 -20.14 16.80 -4.18
N GLU A 81 -19.88 17.82 -4.98
CA GLU A 81 -20.92 18.66 -5.62
C GLU A 81 -21.89 17.84 -6.48
N LEU A 82 -21.38 16.81 -7.16
CA LEU A 82 -22.16 15.93 -8.03
C LEU A 82 -22.84 14.77 -7.26
N GLY A 83 -22.63 14.67 -5.95
CA GLY A 83 -23.14 13.57 -5.14
C GLY A 83 -22.48 12.22 -5.45
N ALA A 84 -21.29 12.21 -6.06
CA ALA A 84 -20.51 11.02 -6.38
C ALA A 84 -19.41 10.75 -5.34
N TRP A 85 -18.91 9.51 -5.28
CA TRP A 85 -17.66 9.18 -4.59
C TRP A 85 -16.46 9.54 -5.46
N SER A 86 -15.37 10.03 -4.89
CA SER A 86 -14.06 10.08 -5.55
C SER A 86 -13.32 8.75 -5.34
N ARG A 87 -13.18 7.95 -6.40
CA ARG A 87 -12.34 6.73 -6.42
C ARG A 87 -11.09 7.01 -7.25
N VAL A 88 -9.91 6.79 -6.70
CA VAL A 88 -8.68 7.34 -7.30
C VAL A 88 -7.50 6.41 -7.07
N GLN A 89 -6.73 6.13 -8.13
CA GLN A 89 -5.38 5.61 -8.03
C GLN A 89 -4.38 6.77 -7.99
N CYS A 90 -3.77 7.05 -6.84
CA CYS A 90 -2.78 8.14 -6.73
C CYS A 90 -1.37 7.72 -7.17
N LEU A 91 -1.17 6.43 -7.46
CA LEU A 91 0.12 5.86 -7.83
C LEU A 91 0.78 6.62 -9.00
N ALA A 92 2.11 6.74 -8.89
CA ALA A 92 2.98 7.47 -9.81
C ALA A 92 2.71 8.97 -9.96
N SER A 93 1.72 9.54 -9.27
CA SER A 93 1.58 11.00 -9.20
C SER A 93 2.75 11.59 -8.42
N PRO A 94 3.27 12.78 -8.82
CA PRO A 94 4.42 13.41 -8.17
C PRO A 94 3.99 14.13 -6.88
N THR A 95 3.35 13.37 -5.99
CA THR A 95 2.80 13.82 -4.71
C THR A 95 3.29 12.90 -3.59
N ASP A 96 3.10 13.33 -2.35
CA ASP A 96 3.08 12.39 -1.24
C ASP A 96 1.80 11.53 -1.36
N VAL A 97 1.91 10.37 -2.03
CA VAL A 97 0.78 9.53 -2.43
C VAL A 97 -0.10 9.10 -1.26
N MET A 98 0.48 8.90 -0.07
CA MET A 98 -0.29 8.60 1.13
C MET A 98 -1.20 9.76 1.54
N THR A 99 -0.74 10.99 1.37
CA THR A 99 -1.54 12.18 1.63
C THR A 99 -2.69 12.27 0.64
N THR A 100 -2.42 12.08 -0.66
CA THR A 100 -3.44 12.19 -1.71
C THR A 100 -4.47 11.06 -1.67
N ASP A 101 -4.07 9.82 -1.38
CA ASP A 101 -4.98 8.70 -1.13
C ASP A 101 -5.90 8.98 0.08
N GLY A 102 -5.42 9.68 1.09
CA GLY A 102 -6.24 10.12 2.22
C GLY A 102 -7.31 11.14 1.91
N LEU A 103 -7.10 11.96 0.87
CA LEU A 103 -7.99 13.06 0.49
C LEU A 103 -9.26 12.55 -0.20
N VAL A 104 -9.19 11.41 -0.88
CA VAL A 104 -10.27 10.87 -1.73
C VAL A 104 -11.24 10.01 -0.90
N ASP A 105 -12.43 9.74 -1.41
CA ASP A 105 -13.42 8.95 -0.69
C ASP A 105 -13.08 7.46 -0.66
N ILE A 106 -12.57 6.93 -1.78
CA ILE A 106 -12.19 5.54 -1.96
C ILE A 106 -10.78 5.51 -2.59
N PRO A 107 -9.72 5.36 -1.78
CA PRO A 107 -8.38 5.16 -2.33
C PRO A 107 -8.30 3.81 -3.04
N GLU A 108 -7.71 3.80 -4.23
CA GLU A 108 -7.60 2.64 -5.10
C GLU A 108 -6.12 2.31 -5.38
N THR A 109 -5.78 1.03 -5.26
CA THR A 109 -4.47 0.49 -5.67
C THR A 109 -4.59 -0.29 -6.98
N GLU A 110 -3.50 -0.93 -7.42
CA GLU A 110 -3.48 -1.78 -8.60
C GLU A 110 -2.63 -3.03 -8.38
N SER A 111 -3.00 -4.12 -9.05
CA SER A 111 -2.22 -5.34 -9.19
C SER A 111 -2.71 -6.06 -10.46
N MET A 112 -1.87 -6.58 -11.35
CA MET A 112 -0.52 -7.09 -11.19
C MET A 112 0.51 -6.28 -11.99
N LEU A 113 0.18 -5.13 -12.59
CA LEU A 113 1.22 -4.22 -13.12
C LEU A 113 2.08 -3.56 -12.02
N ASN A 114 1.65 -3.75 -10.78
CA ASN A 114 2.40 -3.50 -9.56
C ASN A 114 2.34 -4.72 -8.63
N ASN A 115 3.36 -4.88 -7.79
CA ASN A 115 3.38 -5.96 -6.82
C ASN A 115 2.33 -5.73 -5.72
N PRO A 116 1.63 -6.77 -5.23
CA PRO A 116 0.61 -6.63 -4.19
C PRO A 116 1.03 -5.86 -2.94
N ASN A 117 2.31 -5.91 -2.54
CA ASN A 117 2.84 -5.22 -1.35
C ASN A 117 2.65 -3.70 -1.40
N TYR A 118 2.58 -3.09 -2.57
CA TYR A 118 2.33 -1.65 -2.70
C TYR A 118 0.98 -1.24 -2.08
N SER A 119 0.00 -2.15 -2.09
CA SER A 119 -1.32 -1.92 -1.48
C SER A 119 -1.24 -1.52 -0.02
N LEU A 120 -0.16 -1.90 0.70
CA LEU A 120 0.05 -1.48 2.08
C LEU A 120 0.20 0.05 2.23
N VAL A 121 0.77 0.74 1.24
CA VAL A 121 0.86 2.21 1.22
C VAL A 121 -0.55 2.82 1.20
N VAL A 122 -1.40 2.32 0.30
CA VAL A 122 -2.78 2.77 0.12
C VAL A 122 -3.65 2.42 1.33
N SER A 123 -3.52 1.20 1.85
CA SER A 123 -4.24 0.75 3.05
C SER A 123 -3.80 1.47 4.32
N SER A 124 -2.52 1.86 4.41
CA SER A 124 -2.03 2.71 5.49
C SER A 124 -2.68 4.10 5.41
N ALA A 125 -2.69 4.73 4.23
CA ALA A 125 -3.37 6.02 4.04
C ALA A 125 -4.86 5.95 4.39
N ALA A 126 -5.56 4.91 3.94
CA ALA A 126 -6.96 4.67 4.24
C ALA A 126 -7.22 4.56 5.76
N CYS A 127 -6.41 3.77 6.47
CA CYS A 127 -6.51 3.62 7.93
C CYS A 127 -6.30 4.94 8.67
N LEU A 128 -5.24 5.68 8.29
CA LEU A 128 -4.89 6.96 8.91
C LEU A 128 -5.88 8.10 8.57
N ALA A 129 -6.70 7.92 7.54
CA ALA A 129 -7.77 8.84 7.12
C ALA A 129 -9.19 8.31 7.44
N SER A 130 -9.32 7.23 8.22
CA SER A 130 -10.60 6.60 8.59
C SER A 130 -11.49 6.25 7.40
N LYS A 131 -10.89 5.69 6.33
CA LYS A 131 -11.58 5.24 5.13
C LYS A 131 -11.93 3.76 5.25
N PRO A 132 -13.22 3.38 5.09
CA PRO A 132 -13.65 1.99 5.30
C PRO A 132 -13.32 1.08 4.10
N ILE A 133 -13.18 1.66 2.91
CA ILE A 133 -12.97 0.93 1.66
C ILE A 133 -11.60 1.26 1.10
N VAL A 134 -10.83 0.22 0.78
CA VAL A 134 -9.63 0.27 -0.06
C VAL A 134 -9.92 -0.58 -1.27
N SER A 135 -10.02 0.06 -2.43
CA SER A 135 -10.30 -0.65 -3.67
C SER A 135 -9.03 -1.00 -4.43
N SER A 136 -9.15 -1.91 -5.39
CA SER A 136 -8.05 -2.26 -6.29
C SER A 136 -8.57 -2.55 -7.68
N GLU A 137 -7.91 -1.98 -8.68
CA GLU A 137 -7.86 -2.61 -10.01
C GLU A 137 -7.04 -3.91 -9.88
N THR A 138 -7.66 -5.06 -10.06
CA THR A 138 -7.05 -6.37 -9.80
C THR A 138 -6.99 -7.24 -11.06
N PHE A 139 -5.91 -8.03 -11.16
CA PHE A 139 -5.59 -9.00 -12.21
C PHE A 139 -5.07 -8.42 -13.54
N THR A 140 -4.71 -7.15 -13.57
CA THR A 140 -4.18 -6.49 -14.77
C THR A 140 -2.95 -7.23 -15.29
N CYS A 141 -3.03 -7.80 -16.50
CA CYS A 141 -1.93 -8.49 -17.17
C CYS A 141 -1.22 -9.57 -16.33
N MET A 142 -1.91 -10.27 -15.42
CA MET A 142 -1.28 -11.11 -14.38
C MET A 142 -0.13 -12.03 -14.86
N TYR A 143 -0.24 -12.64 -16.04
CA TYR A 143 0.79 -13.54 -16.58
C TYR A 143 1.91 -12.88 -17.40
N GLY A 144 1.79 -11.58 -17.67
CA GLY A 144 2.82 -10.82 -18.37
C GLY A 144 2.31 -9.95 -19.50
N PHE A 145 2.94 -8.79 -19.63
CA PHE A 145 2.55 -7.73 -20.55
C PHE A 145 3.19 -7.90 -21.94
N PRO A 146 2.42 -7.69 -23.03
CA PRO A 146 0.96 -7.74 -23.08
C PRO A 146 0.45 -9.16 -23.42
N ALA A 147 -0.74 -9.51 -22.93
CA ALA A 147 -1.53 -10.67 -23.35
C ALA A 147 -0.88 -12.06 -23.24
N THR A 148 0.10 -12.26 -22.35
CA THR A 148 0.66 -13.60 -22.11
C THR A 148 -0.42 -14.51 -21.56
N TYR A 149 -0.73 -15.62 -22.26
CA TYR A 149 -1.80 -16.57 -21.90
C TYR A 149 -3.18 -15.92 -21.69
N LEU A 150 -3.50 -14.86 -22.45
CA LEU A 150 -4.83 -14.27 -22.48
C LEU A 150 -5.90 -15.34 -22.81
N ARG A 151 -7.03 -15.32 -22.09
CA ARG A 151 -8.13 -16.32 -22.14
C ARG A 151 -7.74 -17.72 -21.67
N GLN A 152 -6.59 -17.86 -21.01
CA GLN A 152 -6.13 -19.10 -20.40
C GLN A 152 -5.85 -18.91 -18.90
N GLU A 153 -6.42 -17.85 -18.31
CA GLU A 153 -6.34 -17.53 -16.90
C GLU A 153 -7.10 -18.56 -16.07
N GLN A 154 -6.65 -18.77 -14.83
CA GLN A 154 -7.06 -19.89 -13.98
C GLN A 154 -7.42 -19.36 -12.60
N THR A 155 -8.60 -19.70 -12.07
CA THR A 155 -9.08 -19.14 -10.79
C THR A 155 -8.16 -19.44 -9.62
N ALA A 156 -7.37 -20.53 -9.65
CA ALA A 156 -6.36 -20.82 -8.64
C ALA A 156 -5.27 -19.73 -8.56
N ASP A 157 -4.76 -19.26 -9.70
CA ASP A 157 -3.76 -18.17 -9.74
C ASP A 157 -4.41 -16.83 -9.36
N LEU A 158 -5.66 -16.57 -9.79
CA LEU A 158 -6.42 -15.38 -9.37
C LEU A 158 -6.63 -15.38 -7.86
N LYS A 159 -6.99 -16.52 -7.25
CA LYS A 159 -7.18 -16.62 -5.81
C LYS A 159 -5.89 -16.31 -5.05
N MET A 160 -4.74 -16.78 -5.55
CA MET A 160 -3.44 -16.44 -4.96
C MET A 160 -3.15 -14.94 -4.98
N VAL A 161 -3.43 -14.26 -6.09
CA VAL A 161 -3.30 -12.78 -6.18
C VAL A 161 -4.30 -12.08 -5.26
N ALA A 162 -5.57 -12.51 -5.24
CA ALA A 162 -6.58 -11.94 -4.36
C ALA A 162 -6.19 -12.06 -2.88
N ASP A 163 -5.68 -13.23 -2.46
CA ASP A 163 -5.22 -13.47 -1.10
C ASP A 163 -4.05 -12.55 -0.73
N ALA A 164 -3.10 -12.33 -1.64
CA ALA A 164 -2.01 -11.38 -1.43
C ALA A 164 -2.54 -9.96 -1.20
N MET A 165 -3.52 -9.53 -2.00
CA MET A 165 -4.11 -8.20 -1.91
C MET A 165 -4.95 -8.00 -0.62
N PHE A 166 -5.75 -9.00 -0.23
CA PHE A 166 -6.50 -8.98 1.03
C PHE A 166 -5.56 -8.85 2.24
N ALA A 167 -4.43 -9.56 2.22
CA ALA A 167 -3.42 -9.46 3.28
C ALA A 167 -2.70 -8.11 3.33
N GLN A 168 -2.80 -7.29 2.28
CA GLN A 168 -2.27 -5.93 2.24
C GLN A 168 -3.37 -4.87 2.44
N GLY A 169 -4.56 -5.28 2.91
CA GLY A 169 -5.64 -4.41 3.35
C GLY A 169 -6.66 -4.00 2.30
N VAL A 170 -6.53 -4.49 1.05
CA VAL A 170 -7.57 -4.31 0.03
C VAL A 170 -8.83 -5.05 0.47
N ASN A 171 -9.99 -4.42 0.31
CA ASN A 171 -11.27 -5.02 0.68
C ASN A 171 -12.38 -4.79 -0.35
N HIS A 172 -12.05 -4.22 -1.52
CA HIS A 172 -12.97 -4.07 -2.65
C HIS A 172 -12.24 -4.25 -3.99
N HIS A 173 -12.45 -5.38 -4.65
CA HIS A 173 -11.77 -5.68 -5.91
C HIS A 173 -12.60 -5.26 -7.12
N VAL A 174 -11.94 -4.62 -8.08
CA VAL A 174 -12.49 -4.28 -9.40
C VAL A 174 -11.65 -4.98 -10.45
N TYR A 175 -12.23 -5.99 -11.10
CA TYR A 175 -11.49 -6.86 -12.01
C TYR A 175 -11.13 -6.15 -13.30
N HIS A 176 -9.88 -6.29 -13.70
CA HIS A 176 -9.35 -5.84 -14.98
C HIS A 176 -9.16 -7.07 -15.89
N GLY A 177 -10.14 -7.46 -16.71
CA GLY A 177 -11.30 -6.70 -17.15
C GLY A 177 -12.31 -7.53 -17.94
N MET A 178 -13.41 -6.88 -18.30
CA MET A 178 -14.53 -7.46 -19.02
C MET A 178 -14.88 -6.51 -20.18
N PRO A 179 -14.18 -6.58 -21.32
CA PRO A 179 -14.43 -5.70 -22.45
C PRO A 179 -15.89 -5.78 -22.89
N TYR A 180 -16.47 -4.63 -23.24
CA TYR A 180 -17.83 -4.60 -23.76
C TYR A 180 -17.91 -5.33 -25.10
N ASN A 181 -18.70 -6.40 -25.11
CA ASN A 181 -18.98 -7.20 -26.29
C ASN A 181 -20.44 -6.94 -26.73
N PRO A 182 -20.68 -6.30 -27.90
CA PRO A 182 -22.03 -6.13 -28.43
C PRO A 182 -22.76 -7.46 -28.62
N LYS A 183 -24.09 -7.43 -28.67
CA LYS A 183 -24.89 -8.64 -28.92
C LYS A 183 -24.42 -9.35 -30.21
N GLY A 184 -24.00 -10.61 -30.08
CA GLY A 184 -23.52 -11.44 -31.18
C GLY A 184 -22.03 -11.30 -31.50
N VAL A 185 -21.27 -10.56 -30.67
CA VAL A 185 -19.81 -10.46 -30.73
C VAL A 185 -19.24 -11.02 -29.43
N ASP A 186 -18.25 -11.90 -29.51
CA ASP A 186 -17.54 -12.50 -28.37
C ASP A 186 -16.01 -12.38 -28.49
N SER A 187 -15.54 -11.66 -29.52
CA SER A 187 -14.14 -11.58 -29.92
C SER A 187 -13.41 -10.32 -29.47
N ILE A 188 -14.06 -9.40 -28.74
CA ILE A 188 -13.40 -8.16 -28.31
C ILE A 188 -12.60 -8.45 -27.05
N ASP A 189 -11.29 -8.26 -27.20
CA ASP A 189 -10.29 -8.38 -26.15
C ASP A 189 -9.60 -7.03 -25.92
N PHE A 190 -9.14 -6.82 -24.70
CA PHE A 190 -8.22 -5.73 -24.36
C PHE A 190 -6.84 -6.31 -24.08
N PHE A 191 -5.80 -5.83 -24.76
CA PHE A 191 -4.47 -6.46 -24.74
C PHE A 191 -3.82 -6.49 -23.35
N ALA A 192 -4.25 -5.62 -22.43
CA ALA A 192 -3.71 -5.52 -21.08
C ALA A 192 -4.58 -6.18 -20.00
N THR A 193 -5.43 -7.17 -20.36
CA THR A 193 -6.48 -7.70 -19.48
C THR A 193 -6.23 -9.14 -19.00
N THR A 194 -6.79 -9.49 -17.85
CA THR A 194 -7.34 -10.85 -17.64
C THR A 194 -8.76 -10.87 -18.23
N TYR A 195 -9.14 -11.92 -18.95
CA TYR A 195 -10.44 -11.98 -19.63
C TYR A 195 -11.56 -12.56 -18.75
N PHE A 196 -12.46 -11.72 -18.25
CA PHE A 196 -13.63 -12.12 -17.44
C PHE A 196 -14.96 -12.18 -18.22
N GLY A 197 -14.92 -12.02 -19.54
CA GLY A 197 -16.12 -12.08 -20.39
C GLY A 197 -16.67 -13.50 -20.58
N PRO A 198 -17.91 -13.64 -21.08
CA PRO A 198 -18.47 -14.93 -21.48
C PRO A 198 -17.58 -15.66 -22.51
N GLY A 199 -17.55 -16.99 -22.47
CA GLY A 199 -16.68 -17.82 -23.32
C GLY A 199 -15.21 -17.83 -22.92
N GLY A 200 -14.84 -17.21 -21.80
CA GLY A 200 -13.48 -17.22 -21.24
C GLY A 200 -13.18 -18.48 -20.41
N SER A 201 -11.90 -18.75 -20.14
CA SER A 201 -11.47 -19.90 -19.33
C SER A 201 -11.98 -19.87 -17.88
N LEU A 202 -12.31 -18.68 -17.37
CA LEU A 202 -12.78 -18.48 -16.00
C LEU A 202 -14.29 -18.71 -15.83
N GLU A 203 -15.06 -18.79 -16.92
CA GLU A 203 -16.53 -18.72 -16.90
C GLU A 203 -17.18 -19.73 -15.94
N ASN A 204 -16.71 -20.98 -15.95
CA ASN A 204 -17.28 -22.06 -15.14
C ASN A 204 -17.14 -21.82 -13.63
N GLU A 205 -16.03 -21.21 -13.20
CA GLU A 205 -15.69 -21.02 -11.78
C GLU A 205 -15.95 -19.59 -11.29
N LEU A 206 -16.19 -18.64 -12.20
CA LEU A 206 -16.29 -17.21 -11.87
C LEU A 206 -17.37 -16.90 -10.83
N GLY A 207 -18.52 -17.59 -10.87
CA GLY A 207 -19.57 -17.40 -9.87
C GLY A 207 -19.16 -17.83 -8.45
N ALA A 208 -18.46 -18.96 -8.32
CA ALA A 208 -17.95 -19.44 -7.04
C ALA A 208 -16.79 -18.55 -6.55
N PHE A 209 -15.91 -18.13 -7.45
CA PHE A 209 -14.84 -17.18 -7.14
C PHE A 209 -15.40 -15.83 -6.67
N ASN A 210 -16.43 -15.30 -7.31
CA ASN A 210 -17.07 -14.06 -6.86
C ASN A 210 -17.71 -14.20 -5.48
N SER A 211 -18.27 -15.37 -5.15
CA SER A 211 -18.82 -15.65 -3.82
C SER A 211 -17.71 -15.65 -2.75
N TYR A 212 -16.52 -16.16 -3.08
CA TYR A 212 -15.33 -16.06 -2.23
C TYR A 212 -14.95 -14.60 -1.98
N MET A 213 -14.83 -13.82 -3.05
CA MET A 213 -14.44 -12.42 -2.97
C MET A 213 -15.44 -11.59 -2.15
N GLU A 214 -16.75 -11.81 -2.34
CA GLU A 214 -17.80 -11.17 -1.55
C GLU A 214 -17.67 -11.51 -0.05
N LYS A 215 -17.49 -12.80 0.29
CA LYS A 215 -17.33 -13.23 1.68
C LYS A 215 -16.13 -12.57 2.34
N VAL A 216 -14.95 -12.60 1.71
CA VAL A 216 -13.73 -12.04 2.33
C VAL A 216 -13.81 -10.52 2.40
N SER A 217 -14.21 -9.84 1.32
CA SER A 217 -14.46 -8.39 1.33
C SER A 217 -15.44 -7.98 2.43
N GLY A 218 -16.55 -8.71 2.59
CA GLY A 218 -17.55 -8.42 3.63
C GLY A 218 -17.01 -8.56 5.06
N HIS A 219 -16.04 -9.45 5.30
CA HIS A 219 -15.36 -9.52 6.59
C HIS A 219 -14.31 -8.43 6.75
N MET A 220 -13.53 -8.14 5.70
CA MET A 220 -12.45 -7.15 5.73
C MET A 220 -12.94 -5.69 5.74
N GLN A 221 -14.23 -5.45 5.50
CA GLN A 221 -14.87 -4.13 5.67
C GLN A 221 -15.44 -3.90 7.07
N LYS A 222 -15.48 -4.91 7.95
CA LYS A 222 -16.02 -4.75 9.31
C LYS A 222 -15.07 -3.94 10.20
N GLY A 223 -15.63 -3.09 11.06
CA GLY A 223 -14.91 -2.34 12.08
C GLY A 223 -13.76 -1.50 11.51
N ARG A 224 -12.59 -1.55 12.15
CA ARG A 224 -11.38 -0.80 11.75
C ARG A 224 -10.17 -1.70 11.59
N SER A 225 -9.15 -1.24 10.86
CA SER A 225 -7.88 -1.98 10.77
C SER A 225 -7.15 -1.98 12.12
N TYR A 226 -6.61 -3.14 12.49
CA TYR A 226 -5.66 -3.23 13.59
C TYR A 226 -4.28 -2.75 13.13
N SER A 227 -3.52 -2.10 14.02
CA SER A 227 -2.08 -1.91 13.88
C SER A 227 -1.54 -1.47 15.23
N ASP A 228 -0.33 -1.89 15.57
CA ASP A 228 0.34 -1.47 16.81
C ASP A 228 1.56 -0.58 16.57
N VAL A 229 2.19 -0.67 15.38
CA VAL A 229 3.44 0.02 15.09
C VAL A 229 3.30 0.91 13.87
N ALA A 230 3.64 2.20 14.04
CA ALA A 230 3.79 3.12 12.92
C ALA A 230 5.22 3.03 12.38
N VAL A 231 5.37 2.91 11.06
CA VAL A 231 6.67 2.90 10.39
C VAL A 231 6.78 4.17 9.54
N TYR A 232 7.76 5.02 9.81
CA TYR A 232 7.97 6.22 9.00
C TYR A 232 8.30 5.82 7.56
N ILE A 233 7.52 6.31 6.61
CA ILE A 233 7.66 5.92 5.19
C ILE A 233 8.92 6.59 4.58
N PRO A 234 9.71 5.87 3.75
CA PRO A 234 10.92 6.42 3.13
C PRO A 234 10.61 7.29 1.89
N TYR A 235 9.66 8.23 2.00
CA TYR A 235 9.30 9.11 0.88
C TYR A 235 10.44 10.07 0.52
N GLU A 236 11.03 10.72 1.52
CA GLU A 236 12.17 11.61 1.32
C GLU A 236 13.36 10.87 0.69
N ASP A 237 13.65 9.64 1.13
CA ASP A 237 14.67 8.78 0.52
C ASP A 237 14.39 8.52 -0.95
N GLY A 238 13.14 8.21 -1.30
CA GLY A 238 12.74 7.96 -2.68
C GLY A 238 12.94 9.19 -3.58
N VAL A 239 12.56 10.37 -3.09
CA VAL A 239 12.77 11.63 -3.80
C VAL A 239 14.26 11.96 -3.93
N MET A 240 15.05 11.74 -2.86
CA MET A 240 16.48 12.00 -2.84
C MET A 240 17.25 11.03 -3.76
N LYS A 241 16.82 9.77 -3.89
CA LYS A 241 17.41 8.80 -4.83
C LYS A 241 17.07 9.11 -6.29
N GLY A 242 15.82 9.46 -6.58
CA GLY A 242 15.38 9.82 -7.93
C GLY A 242 14.92 8.61 -8.74
N ALA A 243 15.53 8.38 -9.90
CA ALA A 243 15.13 7.28 -10.79
C ALA A 243 15.45 5.90 -10.18
N TYR A 244 14.59 4.92 -10.42
CA TYR A 244 14.92 3.52 -10.18
C TYR A 244 16.11 3.08 -11.05
N PRO A 245 16.85 2.03 -10.67
CA PRO A 245 17.83 1.45 -11.57
C PRO A 245 17.14 0.83 -12.81
N PRO A 246 17.80 0.77 -13.99
CA PRO A 246 17.16 0.40 -15.26
C PRO A 246 16.38 -0.92 -15.24
N GLU A 247 16.84 -1.92 -14.47
CA GLU A 247 16.20 -3.23 -14.33
C GLU A 247 14.85 -3.18 -13.60
N ARG A 248 14.59 -2.12 -12.83
CA ARG A 248 13.31 -1.86 -12.13
C ARG A 248 12.42 -0.86 -12.87
N GLN A 249 12.97 -0.13 -13.85
CA GLN A 249 12.17 0.79 -14.67
C GLN A 249 11.27 0.04 -15.65
N ARG A 250 10.07 0.55 -15.86
CA ARG A 250 9.07 0.08 -16.83
C ARG A 250 8.47 1.31 -17.52
N VAL A 251 7.63 1.11 -18.54
CA VAL A 251 6.97 2.25 -19.21
C VAL A 251 6.12 3.10 -18.25
N TRP A 252 5.56 2.48 -17.21
CA TRP A 252 4.74 3.09 -16.16
C TRP A 252 5.45 3.18 -14.79
N VAL A 253 6.75 2.83 -14.71
CA VAL A 253 7.53 2.84 -13.46
C VAL A 253 8.85 3.57 -13.70
N TRP A 254 9.03 4.72 -13.05
CA TRP A 254 10.23 5.53 -13.24
C TRP A 254 11.06 5.68 -11.96
N GLY A 255 10.47 6.22 -10.89
CA GLY A 255 11.23 6.79 -9.79
C GLY A 255 10.98 6.15 -8.43
N GLU A 256 12.00 6.16 -7.58
CA GLU A 256 11.96 5.69 -6.19
C GLU A 256 10.89 6.41 -5.35
N TYR A 257 10.53 7.65 -5.72
CA TYR A 257 9.42 8.41 -5.10
C TYR A 257 8.05 7.72 -5.26
N GLU A 258 7.89 6.79 -6.20
CA GLU A 258 6.65 6.03 -6.42
C GLU A 258 6.43 4.95 -5.36
N LEU A 259 7.44 4.63 -4.54
CA LEU A 259 7.35 3.73 -3.39
C LEU A 259 6.91 2.29 -3.73
N ARG A 260 7.14 1.83 -4.97
CA ARG A 260 6.67 0.50 -5.44
C ARG A 260 7.39 -0.67 -4.78
N TYR A 261 8.63 -0.47 -4.34
CA TYR A 261 9.51 -1.54 -3.83
C TYR A 261 9.91 -1.34 -2.36
N ILE A 262 9.03 -0.78 -1.54
CA ILE A 262 9.24 -0.63 -0.10
C ILE A 262 8.56 -1.77 0.67
N PHE A 263 9.17 -2.16 1.78
CA PHE A 263 8.69 -3.23 2.65
C PHE A 263 8.87 -2.82 4.11
N PRO A 264 7.89 -3.09 5.00
CA PRO A 264 8.11 -2.94 6.42
C PRO A 264 9.25 -3.86 6.90
N PRO A 265 9.99 -3.47 7.95
CA PRO A 265 11.01 -4.33 8.55
C PRO A 265 10.47 -5.69 8.96
N GLU A 266 11.23 -6.76 8.72
CA GLU A 266 10.80 -8.14 9.02
C GLU A 266 10.46 -8.36 10.50
N GLU A 267 11.19 -7.70 11.41
CA GLU A 267 10.96 -7.78 12.85
C GLU A 267 9.60 -7.20 13.30
N LEU A 268 8.91 -6.47 12.41
CA LEU A 268 7.62 -5.86 12.68
C LEU A 268 6.43 -6.62 12.10
N ILE A 269 6.62 -7.65 11.26
CA ILE A 269 5.53 -8.30 10.51
C ILE A 269 4.38 -8.72 11.43
N GLY A 270 4.68 -9.28 12.60
CA GLY A 270 3.68 -9.74 13.57
C GLY A 270 2.83 -8.63 14.22
N TYR A 271 3.17 -7.36 14.02
CA TYR A 271 2.47 -6.20 14.60
C TYR A 271 1.45 -5.55 13.65
N GLN A 272 1.33 -6.07 12.41
CA GLN A 272 0.62 -5.41 11.31
C GLN A 272 1.06 -3.94 11.16
N PRO A 273 2.33 -3.69 10.82
CA PRO A 273 2.86 -2.34 10.76
C PRO A 273 2.17 -1.56 9.65
N LEU A 274 1.88 -0.28 9.91
CA LEU A 274 1.39 0.65 8.90
C LEU A 274 2.40 1.75 8.64
N TRP A 275 2.50 2.16 7.39
CA TRP A 275 3.28 3.33 7.01
C TRP A 275 2.67 4.59 7.62
N ILE A 276 3.50 5.55 7.98
CA ILE A 276 3.10 6.91 8.36
C ILE A 276 4.03 7.92 7.68
N ASN A 277 3.46 8.93 7.02
CA ASN A 277 4.22 10.03 6.44
C ASN A 277 4.23 11.26 7.37
N ARG A 278 4.99 12.29 6.99
CA ARG A 278 5.01 13.59 7.68
C ARG A 278 3.61 14.19 7.86
N HIS A 279 2.74 14.08 6.87
CA HIS A 279 1.40 14.67 6.89
C HIS A 279 0.50 14.06 7.98
N TYR A 280 0.50 12.75 8.16
CA TYR A 280 -0.24 12.08 9.23
C TYR A 280 0.48 12.18 10.57
N LEU A 281 1.81 12.07 10.60
CA LEU A 281 2.59 12.19 11.82
C LEU A 281 2.38 13.55 12.49
N SER A 282 2.41 14.65 11.73
CA SER A 282 2.17 16.00 12.26
C SER A 282 0.77 16.22 12.82
N ARG A 283 -0.23 15.44 12.38
CA ARG A 283 -1.63 15.51 12.84
C ARG A 283 -1.97 14.50 13.93
N SER A 284 -1.04 13.61 14.25
CA SER A 284 -1.23 12.61 15.30
C SER A 284 -1.23 13.24 16.70
N LYS A 285 -1.93 12.60 17.62
CA LYS A 285 -2.05 13.02 19.01
C LYS A 285 -1.58 11.91 19.93
N LEU A 286 -0.74 12.25 20.90
CA LEU A 286 -0.36 11.30 21.94
C LEU A 286 -1.39 11.35 23.07
N GLU A 287 -2.13 10.27 23.26
CA GLU A 287 -3.13 10.12 24.32
C GLU A 287 -2.96 8.77 25.01
N ASN A 288 -2.88 8.78 26.35
CA ASN A 288 -2.71 7.56 27.16
C ASN A 288 -1.56 6.65 26.70
N GLY A 289 -0.43 7.26 26.31
CA GLY A 289 0.76 6.55 25.82
C GLY A 289 0.64 5.96 24.40
N LYS A 290 -0.45 6.24 23.68
CA LYS A 290 -0.64 5.82 22.28
C LYS A 290 -0.70 6.99 21.33
N LEU A 291 -0.10 6.82 20.15
CA LEU A 291 -0.17 7.77 19.06
C LEU A 291 -1.44 7.52 18.24
N LEU A 292 -2.41 8.42 18.36
CA LEU A 292 -3.72 8.34 17.71
C LEU A 292 -3.75 9.17 16.42
N ILE A 293 -4.25 8.56 15.34
CA ILE A 293 -4.46 9.22 14.06
C ILE A 293 -5.46 8.41 13.20
N GLY A 294 -6.55 9.06 12.78
CA GLY A 294 -7.64 8.36 12.10
C GLY A 294 -8.17 7.20 12.95
N ASP A 295 -8.20 6.00 12.38
CA ASP A 295 -8.62 4.78 13.07
C ASP A 295 -7.47 4.02 13.76
N ALA A 296 -6.23 4.51 13.58
CA ALA A 296 -5.03 3.88 14.10
C ALA A 296 -4.65 4.37 15.50
N ALA A 297 -4.08 3.46 16.29
CA ALA A 297 -3.56 3.74 17.62
C ALA A 297 -2.25 2.97 17.83
N PHE A 298 -1.12 3.65 17.67
CA PHE A 298 0.20 3.03 17.72
C PHE A 298 0.82 3.11 19.11
N SER A 299 1.53 2.05 19.50
CA SER A 299 2.26 1.99 20.76
C SER A 299 3.72 2.46 20.62
N SER A 300 4.28 2.41 19.41
CA SER A 300 5.64 2.85 19.11
C SER A 300 5.75 3.41 17.67
N LEU A 301 6.75 4.26 17.42
CA LEU A 301 7.16 4.70 16.08
C LEU A 301 8.49 4.03 15.70
N TYR A 302 8.57 3.50 14.49
CA TYR A 302 9.78 2.94 13.92
C TYR A 302 10.29 3.86 12.80
N VAL A 303 11.56 4.26 12.87
CA VAL A 303 12.21 5.16 11.91
C VAL A 303 13.49 4.52 11.39
N ASP A 304 13.49 4.24 10.09
CA ASP A 304 14.61 3.64 9.38
C ASP A 304 14.72 4.24 7.97
N VAL A 305 15.17 5.50 7.94
CA VAL A 305 15.28 6.31 6.72
C VAL A 305 16.61 7.07 6.71
N GLU A 306 17.15 7.33 5.53
CA GLU A 306 18.37 8.12 5.34
C GLU A 306 18.08 9.63 5.45
N TYR A 307 16.92 10.06 4.98
CA TYR A 307 16.46 11.44 4.95
C TYR A 307 15.12 11.58 5.68
N MET A 308 15.01 12.63 6.48
CA MET A 308 13.76 13.01 7.13
C MET A 308 13.58 14.53 7.06
N ASP A 309 12.41 14.98 6.59
CA ASP A 309 12.11 16.41 6.56
C ASP A 309 12.19 17.02 7.97
N TYR A 310 12.75 18.23 8.08
CA TYR A 310 12.90 18.94 9.35
C TYR A 310 11.59 19.02 10.16
N ARG A 311 10.44 19.23 9.49
CA ARG A 311 9.12 19.32 10.14
C ARG A 311 8.67 17.96 10.68
N ALA A 312 9.02 16.85 10.02
CA ALA A 312 8.76 15.52 10.54
C ALA A 312 9.65 15.26 11.77
N LEU A 313 10.94 15.56 11.68
CA LEU A 313 11.88 15.39 12.79
C LEU A 313 11.48 16.22 14.03
N GLN A 314 10.97 17.43 13.83
CA GLN A 314 10.39 18.25 14.91
C GLN A 314 9.27 17.52 15.64
N LYS A 315 8.34 16.90 14.90
CA LYS A 315 7.26 16.14 15.51
C LYS A 315 7.78 14.89 16.22
N VAL A 316 8.78 14.21 15.66
CA VAL A 316 9.44 13.07 16.32
C VAL A 316 10.07 13.49 17.66
N LEU A 317 10.77 14.63 17.71
CA LEU A 317 11.30 15.15 18.97
C LEU A 317 10.18 15.47 19.97
N GLU A 318 9.10 16.10 19.53
CA GLU A 318 7.94 16.43 20.37
C GLU A 318 7.33 15.16 21.01
N LEU A 319 7.18 14.08 20.23
CA LEU A 319 6.67 12.81 20.71
C LEU A 319 7.65 12.12 21.66
N ALA A 320 8.94 12.09 21.32
CA ALA A 320 9.96 11.51 22.17
C ALA A 320 10.05 12.22 23.53
N GLN A 321 9.95 13.55 23.55
CA GLN A 321 9.94 14.35 24.80
C GLN A 321 8.72 14.07 25.69
N GLN A 322 7.60 13.66 25.08
CA GLN A 322 6.40 13.24 25.81
C GLN A 322 6.48 11.77 26.27
N GLY A 323 7.60 11.08 26.04
CA GLY A 323 7.83 9.70 26.46
C GLY A 323 7.29 8.65 25.49
N PHE A 324 6.89 9.02 24.27
CA PHE A 324 6.44 8.05 23.28
C PHE A 324 7.62 7.17 22.80
N PRO A 325 7.51 5.83 22.77
CA PRO A 325 8.61 4.96 22.37
C PRO A 325 8.95 5.08 20.88
N ILE A 326 10.24 5.26 20.57
CA ILE A 326 10.70 5.42 19.18
C ILE A 326 11.92 4.52 18.92
N CYS A 327 11.80 3.67 17.90
CA CYS A 327 12.93 2.92 17.36
C CYS A 327 13.60 3.76 16.26
N PHE A 328 14.86 4.12 16.45
CA PHE A 328 15.63 4.89 15.47
C PHE A 328 16.78 4.01 14.95
N LYS A 329 16.58 3.34 13.82
CA LYS A 329 17.60 2.43 13.23
C LYS A 329 18.74 3.17 12.57
N ASN A 330 18.42 4.29 11.93
CA ASN A 330 19.37 5.12 11.19
C ASN A 330 19.20 6.58 11.59
N LEU A 331 20.31 7.32 11.70
CA LEU A 331 20.27 8.75 12.00
C LEU A 331 20.06 9.54 10.70
N PRO A 332 18.92 10.22 10.51
CA PRO A 332 18.56 10.77 9.22
C PRO A 332 19.27 12.09 8.98
N SER A 333 19.57 12.39 7.73
CA SER A 333 20.01 13.70 7.25
C SER A 333 18.83 14.55 6.78
N GLN A 334 19.00 15.87 6.77
CA GLN A 334 17.97 16.77 6.27
C GLN A 334 18.00 16.79 4.73
N PRO A 335 16.89 16.53 4.02
CA PRO A 335 16.78 16.77 2.58
C PRO A 335 16.54 18.26 2.28
N GLY A 336 16.67 18.66 1.02
CA GLY A 336 16.44 20.03 0.54
C GLY A 336 17.70 20.89 0.56
N LYS A 337 17.80 21.88 -0.33
CA LYS A 337 19.07 22.59 -0.56
C LYS A 337 19.50 23.46 0.62
N LEU A 338 18.56 24.21 1.19
CA LEU A 338 18.84 25.09 2.33
C LEU A 338 18.61 24.31 3.64
N LYS A 339 19.71 24.03 4.34
CA LYS A 339 19.68 23.28 5.60
C LYS A 339 19.30 24.20 6.77
N MET A 340 18.50 23.68 7.69
CA MET A 340 18.08 24.36 8.91
C MET A 340 19.17 24.25 9.97
N GLU A 341 19.52 25.37 10.58
CA GLU A 341 20.41 25.38 11.74
C GLU A 341 19.78 24.56 12.89
N GLY A 342 20.57 23.70 13.52
CA GLY A 342 20.12 22.87 14.64
C GLY A 342 19.42 21.55 14.26
N TYR A 343 19.31 21.18 12.98
CA TYR A 343 18.77 19.85 12.59
C TYR A 343 19.55 18.72 13.28
N GLN A 344 20.88 18.74 13.23
CA GLN A 344 21.72 17.72 13.85
C GLN A 344 21.67 17.74 15.38
N ASP A 345 21.47 18.91 15.98
CA ASP A 345 21.21 19.02 17.42
C ASP A 345 19.88 18.38 17.81
N MET A 346 18.88 18.47 16.95
CA MET A 346 17.58 17.83 17.14
C MET A 346 17.72 16.31 17.12
N VAL A 347 18.44 15.75 16.14
CA VAL A 347 18.75 14.31 16.09
C VAL A 347 19.47 13.87 17.38
N ARG A 348 20.51 14.59 17.80
CA ARG A 348 21.24 14.32 19.04
C ARG A 348 20.34 14.36 20.28
N LYS A 349 19.42 15.33 20.36
CA LYS A 349 18.44 15.44 21.45
C LYS A 349 17.48 14.26 21.47
N ILE A 350 17.02 13.80 20.31
CA ILE A 350 16.10 12.65 20.22
C ILE A 350 16.78 11.40 20.76
N ILE A 351 17.97 11.04 20.25
CA ILE A 351 18.64 9.79 20.62
C ILE A 351 19.18 9.76 22.05
N ALA A 352 19.26 10.91 22.71
CA ALA A 352 19.63 11.01 24.12
C ALA A 352 18.44 10.75 25.07
N LEU A 353 17.21 10.65 24.56
CA LEU A 353 16.02 10.41 25.38
C LEU A 353 15.90 8.93 25.75
N PRO A 354 15.46 8.60 26.98
CA PRO A 354 15.49 7.23 27.50
C PRO A 354 14.48 6.27 26.83
N ASN A 355 13.47 6.81 26.16
CA ASN A 355 12.44 6.07 25.41
C ASN A 355 12.78 5.92 23.91
N VAL A 356 14.03 6.20 23.53
CA VAL A 356 14.53 6.08 22.16
C VAL A 356 15.69 5.07 22.14
N SER A 357 15.65 4.13 21.20
CA SER A 357 16.70 3.11 21.01
C SER A 357 16.79 2.69 19.55
N ASP A 358 17.93 2.15 19.12
CA ASP A 358 18.10 1.48 17.83
C ASP A 358 17.72 -0.02 17.91
N GLN A 359 17.53 -0.56 19.13
CA GLN A 359 17.10 -1.93 19.36
C GLN A 359 15.58 -1.98 19.55
N TRP A 360 14.89 -2.77 18.72
CA TRP A 360 13.43 -2.82 18.72
C TRP A 360 12.86 -3.38 20.03
N ASP A 361 13.50 -4.38 20.62
CA ASP A 361 13.12 -5.03 21.88
C ASP A 361 13.16 -4.08 23.09
N GLN A 362 13.89 -2.96 23.00
CA GLN A 362 13.96 -1.95 24.06
C GLN A 362 12.80 -0.94 24.01
N VAL A 363 12.09 -0.85 22.87
CA VAL A 363 11.01 0.13 22.63
C VAL A 363 9.68 -0.51 22.26
N SER A 364 9.64 -1.81 21.97
CA SER A 364 8.41 -2.57 21.78
C SER A 364 7.61 -2.62 23.08
N VAL A 365 6.41 -2.02 23.08
CA VAL A 365 5.56 -1.95 24.28
C VAL A 365 4.63 -3.16 24.41
N GLN A 366 4.06 -3.58 23.29
CA GLN A 366 3.10 -4.69 23.23
C GLN A 366 3.78 -5.90 22.56
N PRO A 367 3.34 -7.14 22.84
CA PRO A 367 3.70 -8.27 22.00
C PRO A 367 3.02 -8.17 20.62
N PRO A 368 3.59 -8.78 19.56
CA PRO A 368 2.96 -8.83 18.25
C PRO A 368 1.63 -9.59 18.30
N ILE A 369 0.63 -9.18 17.52
CA ILE A 369 -0.67 -9.89 17.48
C ILE A 369 -0.51 -11.33 16.99
N ILE A 370 0.48 -11.60 16.13
CA ILE A 370 0.85 -12.94 15.67
C ILE A 370 2.35 -13.12 15.79
N SER A 371 2.79 -14.23 16.37
CA SER A 371 4.18 -14.69 16.33
C SER A 371 4.28 -16.15 15.89
N GLY A 372 5.42 -16.51 15.32
CA GLY A 372 5.73 -17.86 14.85
C GLY A 372 6.90 -17.87 13.88
N ASP A 373 7.44 -19.05 13.58
CA ASP A 373 8.63 -19.21 12.74
C ASP A 373 8.42 -18.75 11.28
N SER A 374 7.17 -18.75 10.82
CA SER A 374 6.79 -18.34 9.47
C SER A 374 5.37 -17.78 9.48
N ILE A 375 5.28 -16.46 9.66
CA ILE A 375 4.00 -15.73 9.66
C ILE A 375 3.53 -15.58 8.20
N PRO A 376 2.33 -16.08 7.83
CA PRO A 376 1.71 -15.78 6.54
C PRO A 376 1.45 -14.28 6.42
N ASP A 377 1.40 -13.73 5.21
CA ASP A 377 0.88 -12.36 5.05
C ASP A 377 -0.57 -12.35 5.57
N PHE A 378 -0.92 -11.33 6.34
CA PHE A 378 -2.20 -11.29 7.04
C PHE A 378 -2.74 -9.87 7.17
N TRP A 379 -4.05 -9.77 7.31
CA TRP A 379 -4.72 -8.52 7.66
C TRP A 379 -5.72 -8.74 8.80
N CYS A 380 -5.67 -7.87 9.79
CA CYS A 380 -6.49 -7.90 10.97
C CYS A 380 -7.41 -6.68 11.04
N ARG A 381 -8.69 -6.95 11.30
CA ARG A 381 -9.73 -5.98 11.60
C ARG A 381 -10.21 -6.16 13.04
N VAL A 382 -10.50 -5.06 13.72
CA VAL A 382 -11.18 -5.05 15.03
C VAL A 382 -12.60 -4.58 14.81
N THR A 383 -13.57 -5.43 15.11
CA THR A 383 -15.00 -5.14 15.02
C THR A 383 -15.45 -4.17 16.12
N GLU A 384 -16.65 -3.61 15.99
CA GLU A 384 -17.24 -2.72 17.01
C GLU A 384 -17.41 -3.41 18.37
N ASP A 385 -17.67 -4.73 18.37
CA ASP A 385 -17.81 -5.55 19.58
C ASP A 385 -16.44 -5.95 20.20
N GLY A 386 -15.34 -5.52 19.60
CA GLY A 386 -13.97 -5.83 20.07
C GLY A 386 -13.45 -7.21 19.66
N ASP A 387 -14.16 -7.95 18.80
CA ASP A 387 -13.66 -9.18 18.19
C ASP A 387 -12.63 -8.85 17.10
N TYR A 388 -11.59 -9.66 16.99
CA TYR A 388 -10.58 -9.54 15.94
C TYR A 388 -10.92 -10.51 14.81
N LEU A 389 -10.90 -10.02 13.57
CA LEU A 389 -11.00 -10.83 12.35
C LEU A 389 -9.62 -10.83 11.69
N ILE A 390 -8.97 -11.98 11.62
CA ILE A 390 -7.62 -12.15 11.08
C ILE A 390 -7.71 -13.00 9.82
N PHE A 391 -7.51 -12.37 8.67
CA PHE A 391 -7.33 -13.06 7.40
C PHE A 391 -5.85 -13.45 7.24
N LEU A 392 -5.58 -14.74 7.07
CA LEU A 392 -4.27 -15.30 6.76
C LEU A 392 -4.27 -15.72 5.30
N ALA A 393 -3.45 -15.07 4.47
CA ALA A 393 -3.32 -15.43 3.06
C ALA A 393 -2.75 -16.85 2.89
N GLN A 394 -3.07 -17.47 1.76
CA GLN A 394 -2.49 -18.76 1.42
C GLN A 394 -0.95 -18.66 1.31
N PRO A 395 -0.19 -19.75 1.57
CA PRO A 395 1.26 -19.67 1.67
C PRO A 395 1.99 -19.14 0.43
N LEU A 396 1.47 -19.41 -0.77
CA LEU A 396 2.09 -19.00 -2.05
C LEU A 396 1.78 -17.55 -2.43
N ALA A 397 0.89 -16.87 -1.70
CA ALA A 397 0.58 -15.46 -1.91
C ALA A 397 1.65 -14.52 -1.32
N LYS A 398 2.48 -15.02 -0.40
CA LYS A 398 3.49 -14.21 0.30
C LYS A 398 4.60 -13.76 -0.65
N GLY A 399 4.87 -12.45 -0.66
CA GLY A 399 5.94 -11.87 -1.47
C GLY A 399 5.73 -12.04 -2.98
N LEU A 400 4.47 -12.03 -3.43
CA LEU A 400 4.14 -12.18 -4.83
C LEU A 400 4.68 -10.99 -5.65
N GLU A 401 5.26 -11.29 -6.80
CA GLU A 401 5.80 -10.28 -7.71
C GLU A 401 5.18 -10.43 -9.10
N TYR A 402 5.19 -9.34 -9.85
CA TYR A 402 4.83 -9.34 -11.25
C TYR A 402 5.99 -9.81 -12.15
N PRO A 403 5.71 -10.68 -13.16
CA PRO A 403 4.45 -11.37 -13.42
C PRO A 403 4.24 -12.58 -12.51
N VAL A 404 2.97 -12.97 -12.35
CA VAL A 404 2.62 -14.33 -11.89
C VAL A 404 2.83 -15.29 -13.06
N TYR A 405 3.20 -16.53 -12.79
CA TYR A 405 3.29 -17.58 -13.80
C TYR A 405 2.07 -18.50 -13.77
N SER A 406 1.61 -18.96 -14.94
CA SER A 406 0.51 -19.91 -15.04
C SER A 406 0.80 -21.18 -14.23
N GLY A 407 -0.05 -21.46 -13.24
CA GLY A 407 0.10 -22.57 -12.30
C GLY A 407 1.08 -22.32 -11.17
N GLN A 408 1.47 -21.07 -10.92
CA GLN A 408 2.29 -20.69 -9.76
C GLN A 408 1.57 -20.97 -8.44
N SER A 409 0.23 -20.94 -8.43
CA SER A 409 -0.58 -21.32 -7.27
C SER A 409 -0.63 -22.82 -6.98
N LYS A 410 -0.07 -23.69 -7.85
CA LYS A 410 -0.18 -25.15 -7.72
C LYS A 410 0.30 -25.63 -6.35
N MET A 411 -0.59 -26.28 -5.60
CA MET A 411 -0.34 -26.75 -4.24
C MET A 411 -0.99 -28.11 -4.02
N GLU A 412 -0.19 -29.18 -3.90
CA GLU A 412 -0.71 -30.56 -3.87
C GLU A 412 -0.99 -31.08 -2.45
N ARG A 413 -0.51 -30.39 -1.41
CA ARG A 413 -0.60 -30.84 -0.02
C ARG A 413 -0.85 -29.69 0.94
N SER A 414 -1.50 -29.99 2.06
CA SER A 414 -1.65 -29.02 3.14
C SER A 414 -0.30 -28.57 3.70
N VAL A 415 -0.25 -27.32 4.13
CA VAL A 415 0.88 -26.71 4.84
C VAL A 415 0.41 -26.32 6.23
N PHE A 416 1.18 -26.69 7.26
CA PHE A 416 0.85 -26.37 8.64
C PHE A 416 1.72 -25.23 9.17
N ARG A 417 1.13 -24.35 9.99
CA ARG A 417 1.83 -23.27 10.69
C ARG A 417 1.37 -23.23 12.14
N THR A 418 2.30 -23.42 13.08
CA THR A 418 2.04 -23.15 14.49
C THR A 418 2.23 -21.66 14.73
N LEU A 419 1.13 -20.96 15.05
CA LEU A 419 1.12 -19.54 15.32
C LEU A 419 0.69 -19.30 16.77
N GLU A 420 1.28 -18.30 17.42
CA GLU A 420 0.83 -17.77 18.71
C GLU A 420 0.12 -16.43 18.47
N PHE A 421 -1.11 -16.33 18.96
CA PHE A 421 -1.94 -15.14 18.88
C PHE A 421 -1.91 -14.41 20.22
N ASN A 422 -1.58 -13.11 20.19
CA ASN A 422 -1.59 -12.24 21.37
C ASN A 422 -2.73 -11.23 21.24
N PHE A 423 -3.78 -11.38 22.04
CA PHE A 423 -4.96 -10.53 22.00
C PHE A 423 -5.63 -10.47 23.36
N ASN A 424 -6.16 -9.29 23.74
CA ASN A 424 -6.84 -9.08 25.02
C ASN A 424 -6.05 -9.59 26.26
N GLY A 425 -4.72 -9.46 26.24
CA GLY A 425 -3.83 -9.93 27.32
C GLY A 425 -3.70 -11.46 27.42
N LYS A 426 -4.26 -12.23 26.49
CA LYS A 426 -4.13 -13.68 26.39
C LYS A 426 -3.16 -14.07 25.28
N LYS A 427 -2.54 -15.23 25.47
CA LYS A 427 -1.70 -15.89 24.46
C LYS A 427 -2.30 -17.25 24.13
N GLU A 428 -2.53 -17.52 22.86
CA GLU A 428 -3.07 -18.79 22.41
C GLU A 428 -2.29 -19.33 21.22
N LYS A 429 -1.82 -20.56 21.34
CA LYS A 429 -1.11 -21.26 20.26
C LYS A 429 -2.09 -22.12 19.48
N LYS A 430 -2.11 -21.97 18.16
CA LYS A 430 -2.94 -22.77 17.25
C LYS A 430 -2.09 -23.29 16.09
N ASN A 431 -2.27 -24.56 15.76
CA ASN A 431 -1.72 -25.12 14.53
C ASN A 431 -2.73 -24.91 13.40
N ILE A 432 -2.41 -24.03 12.47
CA ILE A 432 -3.25 -23.67 11.33
C ILE A 432 -2.93 -24.58 10.15
N GLU A 433 -3.95 -25.21 9.58
CA GLU A 433 -3.85 -25.95 8.33
C GLU A 433 -4.23 -25.04 7.16
N PHE A 434 -3.30 -24.85 6.23
CA PHE A 434 -3.57 -24.29 4.91
C PHE A 434 -3.75 -25.46 3.95
N LYS A 435 -5.01 -25.82 3.66
CA LYS A 435 -5.34 -26.80 2.61
C LYS A 435 -4.93 -26.23 1.24
N PRO A 436 -4.74 -27.08 0.21
CA PRO A 436 -4.52 -26.65 -1.16
C PRO A 436 -5.39 -25.45 -1.57
N TYR A 437 -4.72 -24.39 -2.03
CA TYR A 437 -5.32 -23.13 -2.50
C TYR A 437 -6.10 -22.33 -1.44
N GLN A 438 -6.15 -22.75 -0.18
CA GLN A 438 -6.96 -22.10 0.85
C GLN A 438 -6.18 -21.03 1.63
N SER A 439 -6.87 -19.92 1.84
CA SER A 439 -6.61 -18.91 2.87
C SER A 439 -7.47 -19.25 4.10
N VAL A 440 -7.16 -18.64 5.24
CA VAL A 440 -7.88 -18.91 6.50
C VAL A 440 -8.37 -17.59 7.09
N LEU A 441 -9.63 -17.54 7.52
CA LEU A 441 -10.17 -16.41 8.29
C LEU A 441 -10.46 -16.87 9.72
N LEU A 442 -9.83 -16.23 10.68
CA LEU A 442 -10.04 -16.48 12.11
C LEU A 442 -10.84 -15.34 12.73
N LYS A 443 -11.80 -15.70 13.58
CA LYS A 443 -12.47 -14.80 14.51
C LYS A 443 -11.93 -15.08 15.91
N LEU A 444 -11.30 -14.09 16.51
CA LEU A 444 -10.83 -14.13 17.90
C LEU A 444 -11.81 -13.31 18.72
N SER A 445 -12.64 -13.99 19.51
CA SER A 445 -13.69 -13.33 20.29
C SER A 445 -13.10 -12.51 21.43
N SER A 446 -13.81 -11.46 21.84
CA SER A 446 -13.47 -10.66 23.04
C SER A 446 -13.39 -11.51 24.32
N LYS A 447 -14.01 -12.70 24.33
CA LYS A 447 -13.95 -13.68 25.41
C LYS A 447 -12.69 -14.55 25.40
N GLY A 448 -11.93 -14.54 24.31
CA GLY A 448 -10.68 -15.29 24.16
C GLY A 448 -10.83 -16.65 23.46
N GLU A 449 -11.79 -16.79 22.55
CA GLU A 449 -11.99 -18.02 21.76
C GLU A 449 -11.56 -17.78 20.30
N ILE A 450 -10.91 -18.76 19.67
CA ILE A 450 -10.49 -18.68 18.27
C ILE A 450 -11.33 -19.62 17.39
N GLU A 451 -12.23 -19.04 16.62
CA GLU A 451 -13.10 -19.73 15.66
C GLU A 451 -12.59 -19.52 14.23
N GLU A 452 -12.76 -20.52 13.37
CA GLU A 452 -12.52 -20.38 11.93
C GLU A 452 -13.83 -20.00 11.24
N VAL A 453 -13.78 -19.00 10.36
CA VAL A 453 -14.92 -18.53 9.58
C VAL A 453 -14.84 -19.16 8.20
N ASP A 454 -15.94 -19.79 7.75
CA ASP A 454 -15.98 -20.42 6.43
C ASP A 454 -15.91 -19.37 5.30
N ILE A 455 -14.76 -19.35 4.64
CA ILE A 455 -14.48 -18.59 3.43
C ILE A 455 -14.04 -19.51 2.29
N GLN A 456 -14.42 -20.80 2.31
CA GLN A 456 -13.86 -21.78 1.38
C GLN A 456 -14.24 -21.49 -0.08
N PHE A 457 -13.24 -21.59 -0.97
CA PHE A 457 -13.40 -21.73 -2.41
C PHE A 457 -12.25 -22.59 -2.94
N VAL A 458 -12.58 -23.74 -3.51
CA VAL A 458 -11.62 -24.69 -4.06
C VAL A 458 -11.64 -24.57 -5.58
N PRO A 459 -10.60 -23.99 -6.20
CA PRO A 459 -10.50 -23.92 -7.64
C PRO A 459 -10.11 -25.28 -8.24
N GLU A 460 -10.27 -25.43 -9.55
CA GLU A 460 -9.65 -26.49 -10.33
C GLU A 460 -8.11 -26.42 -10.21
N ASP A 461 -7.45 -27.59 -10.27
CA ASP A 461 -6.00 -27.65 -10.27
C ASP A 461 -5.43 -26.90 -11.48
N PRO A 462 -4.53 -25.92 -11.28
CA PRO A 462 -4.07 -25.11 -12.37
C PRO A 462 -3.09 -25.87 -13.26
N ILE A 463 -3.18 -25.62 -14.56
CA ILE A 463 -2.22 -26.07 -15.56
C ILE A 463 -0.96 -25.20 -15.44
N VAL A 464 0.17 -25.86 -15.22
CA VAL A 464 1.49 -25.22 -15.25
C VAL A 464 1.92 -25.09 -16.71
N ARG A 465 2.10 -23.85 -17.18
CA ARG A 465 2.55 -23.55 -18.55
C ARG A 465 3.99 -23.04 -18.55
N GLU A 466 4.61 -23.00 -19.73
CA GLU A 466 5.96 -22.48 -19.91
C GLU A 466 6.05 -21.01 -19.50
N ARG A 467 7.19 -20.60 -18.91
CA ARG A 467 7.42 -19.19 -18.55
C ARG A 467 7.80 -18.40 -19.79
N MET A 468 6.96 -17.42 -20.14
CA MET A 468 7.22 -16.56 -21.31
C MET A 468 8.14 -15.39 -20.93
N PRO A 469 9.12 -15.03 -21.79
CA PRO A 469 9.91 -13.81 -21.62
C PRO A 469 9.02 -12.56 -21.63
N GLN A 470 9.28 -11.66 -20.69
CA GLN A 470 8.46 -10.46 -20.47
C GLN A 470 8.91 -9.30 -21.36
N ARG A 471 7.97 -8.60 -21.98
CA ARG A 471 8.21 -7.45 -22.88
C ARG A 471 7.94 -6.14 -22.15
N MET A 472 8.82 -5.82 -21.20
CA MET A 472 8.60 -4.76 -20.20
C MET A 472 9.29 -3.42 -20.50
N HIS A 473 10.21 -3.40 -21.46
CA HIS A 473 10.89 -2.19 -21.93
C HIS A 473 10.46 -1.94 -23.39
N PHE A 474 9.80 -0.82 -23.65
CA PHE A 474 9.40 -0.39 -25.01
C PHE A 474 10.36 0.65 -25.56
#